data_AF-A0A6B2DTN2-F1
#
_entry.id   AF-A0A6B2DTN2-F1
#
_cell.length_a   1.000
_cell.length_b   1.000
_cell.length_c   1.000
_cell.angle_alpha   90.00
_cell.angle_beta   90.00
_cell.angle_gamma   90.00
#
_symmetry.space_group_name_H-M   'P 1'
#
loop_
_entity.id
_entity.type
_entity.pdbx_description
1 polymer ?
#
loop_
_entity_poly.entity_id
_entity_poly.type
_entity_poly.pdbx_seq_one_letter_code
_entity_poly.pdbx_strand_id
1 'polypeptide(L)'
;RLAELHRARGRLVTVRELRYADTARVDGLVGELDTAFAETAQRAVRFLQGEDAFTGYHAEVAALITAAGAITTVAEATPVAERLDEQSAGLAVLTDVVGGLDIADAVVRTKILERVGEVTGALNRARATLDARRRELLAAEGRAEFAAEFALLAQAVTAGLAVADTPERCDEQLGRLLLQLENLESRFGEFDDFLTALGEKRTDVYEAFSSRKQSLLDERARRADRLAGSAERILGSVTRRVGSLASAEEINTYFAADPMVAKLRGVVAELRELGDQVRAEELEGRVKAARQEAGRALRDRLDLYGEGGETIRLGRHTFAVNTQDIDLTLVPHDGSMRFAITGTDYRAPVRDEAFEATRPYWDQLLVSESPEVYRAEYLATSILAERPAAALVEADLLDVVRETAAGRYDEGYARGVHDHDAAAILAALLRLRSAAGLL
;
A
#
# COMPACT_ATOMS: atom_id res chain seq x y z
N ARG A 1 -72.52 -15.50 -16.85
CA ARG A 1 -74.00 -15.61 -16.94
C ARG A 1 -74.68 -15.70 -15.57
N LEU A 2 -74.57 -16.78 -14.78
CA LEU A 2 -75.23 -16.84 -13.45
C LEU A 2 -74.76 -15.75 -12.48
N ALA A 3 -73.44 -15.54 -12.37
CA ALA A 3 -72.87 -14.45 -11.57
C ALA A 3 -73.33 -13.06 -12.03
N GLU A 4 -73.54 -12.84 -13.32
CA GLU A 4 -74.01 -11.57 -13.88
C GLU A 4 -75.49 -11.33 -13.58
N LEU A 5 -76.32 -12.37 -13.66
CA LEU A 5 -77.73 -12.34 -13.25
C LEU A 5 -77.85 -12.06 -11.75
N HIS A 6 -77.00 -12.69 -10.93
CA HIS A 6 -76.98 -12.46 -9.48
C HIS A 6 -76.55 -11.02 -9.12
N ARG A 7 -75.52 -10.48 -9.79
CA ARG A 7 -75.13 -9.06 -9.66
C ARG A 7 -76.22 -8.11 -10.17
N ALA A 8 -76.89 -8.44 -11.27
CA ALA A 8 -78.00 -7.65 -11.80
C ALA A 8 -79.17 -7.59 -10.81
N ARG A 9 -79.51 -8.71 -10.16
CA ARG A 9 -80.49 -8.75 -9.07
C ARG A 9 -80.07 -7.84 -7.91
N GLY A 10 -78.81 -7.91 -7.46
CA GLY A 10 -78.29 -7.02 -6.42
C GLY A 10 -78.44 -5.54 -6.78
N ARG A 11 -78.13 -5.16 -8.03
CA ARG A 11 -78.32 -3.79 -8.53
C ARG A 11 -79.79 -3.34 -8.53
N LEU A 12 -80.73 -4.22 -8.87
CA LEU A 12 -82.15 -3.89 -8.82
C LEU A 12 -82.67 -3.67 -7.39
N VAL A 13 -82.14 -4.40 -6.41
CA VAL A 13 -82.45 -4.17 -4.99
C VAL A 13 -82.00 -2.77 -4.56
N THR A 14 -80.79 -2.34 -4.95
CA THR A 14 -80.31 -0.97 -4.70
C THR A 14 -81.20 0.09 -5.38
N VAL A 15 -81.66 -0.16 -6.60
CA VAL A 15 -82.58 0.75 -7.32
C VAL A 15 -83.94 0.83 -6.61
N ARG A 16 -84.41 -0.26 -6.00
CA ARG A 16 -85.66 -0.31 -5.23
C ARG A 16 -85.65 0.61 -4.01
N GLU A 17 -84.49 0.85 -3.40
CA GLU A 17 -84.33 1.68 -2.20
C GLU A 17 -84.33 3.19 -2.50
N LEU A 18 -84.33 3.60 -3.77
CA LEU A 18 -84.38 5.01 -4.16
C LEU A 18 -85.79 5.59 -3.94
N ARG A 19 -85.84 6.80 -3.35
CA ARG A 19 -87.05 7.45 -2.79
C ARG A 19 -88.21 7.71 -3.78
N TYR A 20 -88.05 7.46 -5.08
CA TYR A 20 -89.08 7.62 -6.11
C TYR A 20 -89.01 6.54 -7.20
N ALA A 21 -88.40 5.39 -6.92
CA ALA A 21 -88.35 4.29 -7.87
C ALA A 21 -89.74 3.69 -8.11
N ASP A 22 -90.02 3.32 -9.36
CA ASP A 22 -91.20 2.52 -9.71
C ASP A 22 -91.02 1.09 -9.19
N THR A 23 -91.46 0.88 -7.94
CA THR A 23 -91.30 -0.40 -7.25
C THR A 23 -92.04 -1.53 -7.95
N ALA A 24 -93.16 -1.25 -8.63
CA ALA A 24 -93.90 -2.26 -9.39
C ALA A 24 -93.12 -2.73 -10.62
N ARG A 25 -92.47 -1.81 -11.35
CA ARG A 25 -91.59 -2.17 -12.47
C ARG A 25 -90.32 -2.88 -12.01
N VAL A 26 -89.74 -2.46 -10.89
CA VAL A 26 -88.57 -3.13 -10.29
C VAL A 26 -88.93 -4.55 -9.85
N ASP A 27 -90.06 -4.75 -9.17
CA ASP A 27 -90.50 -6.07 -8.73
C ASP A 27 -90.80 -6.99 -9.94
N GLY A 28 -91.33 -6.45 -11.05
CA GLY A 28 -91.48 -7.17 -12.32
C GLY A 28 -90.14 -7.61 -12.93
N LEU A 29 -89.15 -6.72 -12.98
CA LEU A 29 -87.80 -7.04 -13.47
C LEU A 29 -87.07 -8.04 -12.56
N VAL A 30 -87.30 -7.98 -11.25
CA VAL A 30 -86.79 -8.97 -10.29
C VAL A 30 -87.43 -10.33 -10.56
N GLY A 31 -88.74 -10.40 -10.80
CA GLY A 31 -89.41 -11.66 -11.16
C GLY A 31 -88.92 -12.27 -12.48
N GLU A 32 -88.68 -11.44 -13.51
CA GLU A 32 -88.06 -11.87 -14.77
C GLU A 32 -86.63 -12.40 -14.55
N LEU A 33 -85.83 -11.69 -13.75
CA LEU A 33 -84.48 -12.14 -13.40
C LEU A 33 -84.49 -13.42 -12.56
N ASP A 34 -85.42 -13.58 -11.62
CA ASP A 34 -85.52 -14.78 -10.79
C ASP A 34 -85.94 -16.00 -11.62
N THR A 35 -86.85 -15.82 -12.58
CA THR A 35 -87.21 -16.87 -13.53
C THR A 35 -86.02 -17.24 -14.43
N ALA A 36 -85.37 -16.25 -15.04
CA ALA A 36 -84.19 -16.48 -15.88
C ALA A 36 -83.03 -17.09 -15.08
N PHE A 37 -82.88 -16.71 -13.81
CA PHE A 37 -81.90 -17.27 -12.90
C PHE A 37 -82.23 -18.73 -12.57
N ALA A 38 -83.46 -19.05 -12.20
CA ALA A 38 -83.90 -20.43 -11.91
C ALA A 38 -83.73 -21.36 -13.12
N GLU A 39 -84.12 -20.93 -14.32
CA GLU A 39 -83.91 -21.71 -15.53
C GLU A 39 -82.43 -21.91 -15.87
N THR A 40 -81.63 -20.84 -15.74
CA THR A 40 -80.18 -20.90 -16.00
C THR A 40 -79.48 -21.77 -14.96
N ALA A 41 -79.93 -21.72 -13.71
CA ALA A 41 -79.46 -22.54 -12.61
C ALA A 41 -79.76 -24.02 -12.86
N GLN A 42 -80.98 -24.36 -13.26
CA GLN A 42 -81.34 -25.74 -13.60
C GLN A 42 -80.55 -26.27 -14.81
N ARG A 43 -80.26 -25.42 -15.81
CA ARG A 43 -79.37 -25.78 -16.92
C ARG A 43 -77.93 -26.00 -16.44
N ALA A 44 -77.43 -25.15 -15.54
CA ALA A 44 -76.09 -25.29 -14.97
C ALA A 44 -75.96 -26.54 -14.09
N VAL A 45 -76.95 -26.85 -13.24
CA VAL A 45 -76.96 -28.07 -12.42
C VAL A 45 -76.99 -29.32 -13.32
N ARG A 46 -77.82 -29.35 -14.37
CA ARG A 46 -77.81 -30.45 -15.34
C ARG A 46 -76.47 -30.62 -16.06
N PHE A 47 -75.81 -29.51 -16.38
CA PHE A 47 -74.46 -29.53 -16.95
C PHE A 47 -73.44 -30.09 -15.96
N LEU A 48 -73.44 -29.62 -14.70
CA LEU A 48 -72.51 -30.05 -13.65
C LEU A 48 -72.73 -31.50 -13.17
N GLN A 49 -73.93 -32.03 -13.38
CA GLN A 49 -74.26 -33.44 -13.14
C GLN A 49 -73.62 -34.39 -14.17
N GLY A 50 -73.30 -33.91 -15.37
CA GLY A 50 -72.64 -34.70 -16.40
C GLY A 50 -71.35 -35.33 -15.87
N GLU A 51 -71.03 -36.55 -16.30
CA GLU A 51 -69.80 -37.22 -15.86
C GLU A 51 -68.53 -36.47 -16.29
N ASP A 52 -68.60 -35.77 -17.43
CA ASP A 52 -67.46 -35.02 -18.01
C ASP A 52 -67.41 -33.53 -17.64
N ALA A 53 -68.29 -33.05 -16.76
CA ALA A 53 -68.45 -31.61 -16.49
C ALA A 53 -67.19 -30.93 -15.95
N PHE A 54 -66.34 -31.68 -15.25
CA PHE A 54 -65.09 -31.21 -14.65
C PHE A 54 -63.84 -31.71 -15.37
N THR A 55 -63.96 -32.54 -16.42
CA THR A 55 -62.83 -33.10 -17.17
C THR A 55 -61.92 -31.99 -17.72
N GLY A 56 -62.51 -30.90 -18.21
CA GLY A 56 -61.75 -29.72 -18.67
C GLY A 56 -60.95 -29.05 -17.56
N TYR A 57 -61.51 -28.91 -16.36
CA TYR A 57 -60.79 -28.38 -15.19
C TYR A 57 -59.65 -29.30 -14.75
N HIS A 58 -59.88 -30.61 -14.73
CA HIS A 58 -58.83 -31.57 -14.40
C HIS A 58 -57.68 -31.55 -15.43
N ALA A 59 -57.99 -31.45 -16.72
CA ALA A 59 -56.98 -31.33 -17.78
C ALA A 59 -56.17 -30.02 -17.66
N GLU A 60 -56.84 -28.90 -17.40
CA GLU A 60 -56.19 -27.59 -17.23
C GLU A 60 -55.29 -27.58 -15.98
N VAL A 61 -55.77 -28.12 -14.85
CA VAL A 61 -54.96 -28.23 -13.63
C VAL A 61 -53.77 -29.17 -13.83
N ALA A 62 -53.94 -30.28 -14.54
CA ALA A 62 -52.81 -31.16 -14.88
C ALA A 62 -51.76 -30.45 -15.75
N ALA A 63 -52.20 -29.69 -16.75
CA ALA A 63 -51.31 -28.88 -17.57
C ALA A 63 -50.56 -27.81 -16.75
N LEU A 64 -51.24 -27.16 -15.80
CA LEU A 64 -50.62 -26.19 -14.89
C LEU A 64 -49.62 -26.84 -13.93
N ILE A 65 -49.86 -28.07 -13.46
CA ILE A 65 -48.87 -28.83 -12.67
C ILE A 65 -47.62 -29.11 -13.49
N THR A 66 -47.78 -29.58 -14.74
CA THR A 66 -46.64 -29.82 -15.64
C THR A 66 -45.88 -28.53 -15.93
N ALA A 67 -46.59 -27.44 -16.23
CA ALA A 67 -45.97 -26.13 -16.45
C ALA A 67 -45.22 -25.63 -15.21
N ALA A 68 -45.82 -25.75 -14.02
CA ALA A 68 -45.20 -25.38 -12.74
C ALA A 68 -43.95 -26.20 -12.42
N GLY A 69 -43.88 -27.46 -12.85
CA GLY A 69 -42.68 -28.30 -12.69
C GLY A 69 -41.59 -28.01 -13.73
N ALA A 70 -41.97 -27.53 -14.92
CA ALA A 70 -41.07 -27.30 -16.05
C ALA A 70 -40.42 -25.92 -16.06
N ILE A 71 -40.87 -24.98 -15.21
CA ILE A 71 -40.23 -23.66 -15.13
C ILE A 71 -38.74 -23.79 -14.77
N THR A 72 -37.95 -22.93 -15.42
CA THR A 72 -36.51 -22.86 -15.29
C THR A 72 -36.04 -21.55 -14.69
N THR A 73 -36.90 -20.52 -14.66
CA THR A 73 -36.60 -19.24 -14.02
C THR A 73 -37.71 -18.79 -13.08
N VAL A 74 -37.38 -17.94 -12.11
CA VAL A 74 -38.36 -17.33 -11.20
C VAL A 74 -39.36 -16.45 -11.97
N ALA A 75 -38.93 -15.78 -13.03
CA ALA A 75 -39.79 -14.95 -13.88
C ALA A 75 -40.90 -15.76 -14.57
N GLU A 76 -40.62 -17.00 -14.94
CA GLU A 76 -41.60 -17.93 -15.53
C GLU A 76 -42.69 -18.38 -14.53
N ALA A 77 -42.48 -18.21 -13.22
CA ALA A 77 -43.47 -18.57 -12.22
C ALA A 77 -44.69 -17.63 -12.21
N THR A 78 -44.50 -16.35 -12.57
CA THR A 78 -45.55 -15.32 -12.58
C THR A 78 -46.75 -15.68 -13.48
N PRO A 79 -46.59 -16.00 -14.78
CA PRO A 79 -47.73 -16.33 -15.64
C PRO A 79 -48.44 -17.63 -15.20
N VAL A 80 -47.72 -18.58 -14.58
CA VAL A 80 -48.33 -19.80 -14.05
C VAL A 80 -49.15 -19.49 -12.79
N ALA A 81 -48.65 -18.61 -11.91
CA ALA A 81 -49.36 -18.15 -10.72
C ALA A 81 -50.66 -17.41 -11.07
N GLU A 82 -50.62 -16.52 -12.08
CA GLU A 82 -51.78 -15.79 -12.58
C GLU A 82 -52.86 -16.74 -13.11
N ARG A 83 -52.47 -17.75 -13.92
CA ARG A 83 -53.41 -18.76 -14.41
C ARG A 83 -54.02 -19.60 -13.29
N LEU A 84 -53.23 -19.98 -12.27
CA LEU A 84 -53.74 -20.68 -11.09
C LEU A 84 -54.74 -19.82 -10.30
N ASP A 85 -54.50 -18.51 -10.19
CA ASP A 85 -55.40 -17.56 -9.53
C ASP A 85 -56.71 -17.38 -10.33
N GLU A 86 -56.65 -17.32 -11.66
CA GLU A 86 -57.83 -17.29 -12.53
C GLU A 86 -58.70 -18.55 -12.36
N GLN A 87 -58.08 -19.74 -12.36
CA GLN A 87 -58.81 -21.00 -12.14
C GLN A 87 -59.41 -21.06 -10.72
N SER A 88 -58.69 -20.56 -9.72
CA SER A 88 -59.16 -20.50 -8.32
C SER A 88 -60.37 -19.58 -8.19
N ALA A 89 -60.30 -18.39 -8.79
CA ALA A 89 -61.39 -17.43 -8.80
C ALA A 89 -62.62 -17.97 -9.55
N GLY A 90 -62.41 -18.63 -10.69
CA GLY A 90 -63.48 -19.28 -11.46
C GLY A 90 -64.19 -20.38 -10.66
N LEU A 91 -63.43 -21.20 -9.93
CA LEU A 91 -63.96 -22.28 -9.09
C LEU A 91 -64.66 -21.77 -7.82
N ALA A 92 -64.18 -20.66 -7.25
CA ALA A 92 -64.86 -19.98 -6.14
C ALA A 92 -66.24 -19.47 -6.56
N VAL A 93 -66.33 -18.81 -7.72
CA VAL A 93 -67.63 -18.37 -8.29
C VAL A 93 -68.56 -19.55 -8.54
N LEU A 94 -68.02 -20.69 -9.01
CA LEU A 94 -68.81 -21.91 -9.19
C LEU A 94 -69.34 -22.45 -7.84
N THR A 95 -68.49 -22.46 -6.82
CA THR A 95 -68.84 -22.91 -5.46
C THR A 95 -69.93 -22.04 -4.85
N ASP A 96 -69.79 -20.71 -4.94
CA ASP A 96 -70.78 -19.75 -4.44
C ASP A 96 -72.13 -19.90 -5.12
N VAL A 97 -72.11 -20.09 -6.46
CA VAL A 97 -73.34 -20.32 -7.22
C VAL A 97 -73.98 -21.64 -6.79
N VAL A 98 -73.25 -22.75 -6.73
CA VAL A 98 -73.80 -24.06 -6.32
C VAL A 98 -74.32 -24.03 -4.86
N GLY A 99 -73.66 -23.29 -3.98
CA GLY A 99 -74.08 -23.10 -2.58
C GLY A 99 -75.34 -22.24 -2.42
N GLY A 100 -75.51 -21.22 -3.28
CA GLY A 100 -76.65 -20.30 -3.26
C GLY A 100 -77.90 -20.77 -4.03
N LEU A 101 -77.80 -21.83 -4.82
CA LEU A 101 -78.95 -22.41 -5.52
C LEU A 101 -79.80 -23.23 -4.57
N ASP A 102 -81.12 -22.99 -4.56
CA ASP A 102 -82.09 -23.86 -3.89
C ASP A 102 -82.30 -25.15 -4.71
N ILE A 103 -81.34 -26.07 -4.58
CA ILE A 103 -81.34 -27.37 -5.24
C ILE A 103 -82.21 -28.29 -4.39
N ALA A 104 -83.38 -28.67 -4.91
CA ALA A 104 -84.33 -29.55 -4.21
C ALA A 104 -83.78 -30.95 -3.88
N ASP A 105 -82.67 -31.35 -4.52
CA ASP A 105 -82.00 -32.64 -4.34
C ASP A 105 -80.64 -32.47 -3.62
N ALA A 106 -80.63 -32.80 -2.33
CA ALA A 106 -79.44 -32.73 -1.48
C ALA A 106 -78.31 -33.67 -1.96
N VAL A 107 -78.63 -34.80 -2.61
CA VAL A 107 -77.64 -35.79 -3.09
C VAL A 107 -76.87 -35.22 -4.29
N VAL A 108 -77.58 -34.56 -5.20
CA VAL A 108 -76.99 -33.89 -6.36
C VAL A 108 -76.04 -32.78 -5.91
N ARG A 109 -76.46 -31.95 -4.94
CA ARG A 109 -75.62 -30.88 -4.41
C ARG A 109 -74.32 -31.44 -3.83
N THR A 110 -74.40 -32.48 -3.01
CA THR A 110 -73.22 -33.13 -2.41
C THR A 110 -72.25 -33.64 -3.48
N LYS A 111 -72.74 -34.35 -4.51
CA LYS A 111 -71.89 -34.88 -5.59
C LYS A 111 -71.18 -33.77 -6.39
N ILE A 112 -71.83 -32.63 -6.62
CA ILE A 112 -71.21 -31.48 -7.29
C ILE A 112 -70.14 -30.85 -6.38
N LEU A 113 -70.42 -30.66 -5.10
CA LEU A 113 -69.47 -30.11 -4.13
C LEU A 113 -68.24 -31.02 -3.92
N GLU A 114 -68.42 -32.34 -3.93
CA GLU A 114 -67.31 -33.31 -3.88
C GLU A 114 -66.37 -33.15 -5.09
N ARG A 115 -66.93 -33.08 -6.32
CA ARG A 115 -66.15 -32.85 -7.55
C ARG A 115 -65.44 -31.50 -7.56
N VAL A 116 -66.11 -30.44 -7.09
CA VAL A 116 -65.48 -29.12 -6.89
C VAL A 116 -64.34 -29.21 -5.87
N GLY A 117 -64.52 -29.96 -4.78
CA GLY A 117 -63.50 -30.23 -3.78
C GLY A 117 -62.28 -30.96 -4.36
N GLU A 118 -62.50 -31.94 -5.25
CA GLU A 118 -61.42 -32.65 -5.95
C GLU A 118 -60.60 -31.72 -6.84
N VAL A 119 -61.27 -30.87 -7.64
CA VAL A 119 -60.60 -29.86 -8.49
C VAL A 119 -59.87 -28.83 -7.63
N THR A 120 -60.48 -28.35 -6.55
CA THR A 120 -59.84 -27.41 -5.60
C THR A 120 -58.60 -28.03 -4.97
N GLY A 121 -58.67 -29.30 -4.57
CA GLY A 121 -57.53 -30.04 -4.05
C GLY A 121 -56.42 -30.21 -5.09
N ALA A 122 -56.76 -30.43 -6.36
CA ALA A 122 -55.79 -30.49 -7.44
C ALA A 122 -55.12 -29.13 -7.71
N LEU A 123 -55.87 -28.04 -7.63
CA LEU A 123 -55.37 -26.68 -7.81
C LEU A 123 -54.43 -26.25 -6.68
N ASN A 124 -54.77 -26.61 -5.43
CA ASN A 124 -53.89 -26.42 -4.28
C ASN A 124 -52.58 -27.21 -4.42
N ARG A 125 -52.63 -28.44 -4.96
CA ARG A 125 -51.40 -29.20 -5.29
C ARG A 125 -50.57 -28.48 -6.35
N ALA A 126 -51.19 -27.96 -7.41
CA ALA A 126 -50.50 -27.20 -8.44
C ALA A 126 -49.82 -25.94 -7.87
N ARG A 127 -50.51 -25.21 -6.98
CA ARG A 127 -49.96 -24.05 -6.27
C ARG A 127 -48.76 -24.46 -5.39
N ALA A 128 -48.88 -25.54 -4.62
CA ALA A 128 -47.78 -26.04 -3.81
C ALA A 128 -46.57 -26.47 -4.66
N THR A 129 -46.79 -27.10 -5.83
CA THR A 129 -45.72 -27.45 -6.78
C THR A 129 -45.03 -26.19 -7.31
N LEU A 130 -45.80 -25.18 -7.72
CA LEU A 130 -45.25 -23.90 -8.20
C LEU A 130 -44.45 -23.19 -7.11
N ASP A 131 -44.98 -23.11 -5.89
CA ASP A 131 -44.33 -22.45 -4.76
C ASP A 131 -43.05 -23.18 -4.31
N ALA A 132 -43.03 -24.52 -4.40
CA ALA A 132 -41.83 -25.30 -4.13
C ALA A 132 -40.77 -25.06 -5.22
N ARG A 133 -41.15 -25.13 -6.50
CA ARG A 133 -40.24 -24.92 -7.62
C ARG A 133 -39.70 -23.49 -7.66
N ARG A 134 -40.54 -22.49 -7.41
CA ARG A 134 -40.14 -21.08 -7.31
C ARG A 134 -39.12 -20.84 -6.21
N ARG A 135 -39.29 -21.47 -5.03
CA ARG A 135 -38.32 -21.36 -3.93
C ARG A 135 -36.98 -22.00 -4.28
N GLU A 136 -36.99 -23.15 -4.94
CA GLU A 136 -35.77 -23.80 -5.43
C GLU A 136 -35.01 -22.91 -6.42
N LEU A 137 -35.73 -22.34 -7.40
CA LEU A 137 -35.16 -21.44 -8.41
C LEU A 137 -34.64 -20.14 -7.79
N LEU A 138 -35.38 -19.51 -6.87
CA LEU A 138 -34.93 -18.32 -6.13
C LEU A 138 -33.60 -18.57 -5.40
N ALA A 139 -33.48 -19.72 -4.72
CA ALA A 139 -32.24 -20.08 -4.04
C ALA A 139 -31.07 -20.33 -5.00
N ALA A 140 -31.32 -20.97 -6.15
CA ALA A 140 -30.30 -21.25 -7.16
C ALA A 140 -29.84 -19.98 -7.89
N GLU A 141 -30.78 -19.16 -8.35
CA GLU A 141 -30.51 -17.88 -9.01
C GLU A 141 -29.82 -16.90 -8.06
N GLY A 142 -30.31 -16.76 -6.82
CA GLY A 142 -29.70 -15.89 -5.81
C GLY A 142 -28.26 -16.29 -5.47
N ARG A 143 -27.96 -17.60 -5.40
CA ARG A 143 -26.58 -18.10 -5.24
C ARG A 143 -25.69 -17.77 -6.42
N ALA A 144 -26.18 -17.94 -7.64
CA ALA A 144 -25.41 -17.63 -8.85
C ALA A 144 -25.12 -16.12 -8.97
N GLU A 145 -26.13 -15.30 -8.69
CA GLU A 145 -26.04 -13.84 -8.68
C GLU A 145 -25.06 -13.35 -7.60
N PHE A 146 -25.19 -13.86 -6.37
CA PHE A 146 -24.26 -13.57 -5.28
C PHE A 146 -22.82 -13.94 -5.66
N ALA A 147 -22.60 -15.15 -6.20
CA ALA A 147 -21.26 -15.59 -6.60
C ALA A 147 -20.63 -14.66 -7.64
N ALA A 148 -21.41 -14.18 -8.61
CA ALA A 148 -20.94 -13.23 -9.62
C ALA A 148 -20.58 -11.87 -9.01
N GLU A 149 -21.47 -11.30 -8.20
CA GLU A 149 -21.25 -9.99 -7.54
C GLU A 149 -20.09 -10.05 -6.53
N PHE A 150 -19.98 -11.15 -5.78
CA PHE A 150 -18.88 -11.37 -4.83
C PHE A 150 -17.52 -11.49 -5.55
N ALA A 151 -17.50 -12.13 -6.73
CA ALA A 151 -16.31 -12.19 -7.57
C ALA A 151 -15.92 -10.79 -8.10
N LEU A 152 -16.90 -9.97 -8.52
CA LEU A 152 -16.66 -8.58 -8.93
C LEU A 152 -16.13 -7.72 -7.77
N LEU A 153 -16.64 -7.90 -6.56
CA LEU A 153 -16.11 -7.25 -5.36
C LEU A 153 -14.64 -7.62 -5.13
N ALA A 154 -14.27 -8.90 -5.23
CA ALA A 154 -12.88 -9.33 -5.07
C ALA A 154 -11.94 -8.68 -6.10
N GLN A 155 -12.41 -8.52 -7.34
CA GLN A 155 -11.67 -7.78 -8.39
C GLN A 155 -11.56 -6.29 -8.06
N ALA A 156 -12.63 -5.66 -7.57
CA ALA A 156 -12.64 -4.26 -7.15
C ALA A 156 -11.67 -3.99 -5.99
N VAL A 157 -11.59 -4.91 -5.02
CA VAL A 157 -10.61 -4.84 -3.91
C VAL A 157 -9.18 -4.87 -4.46
N THR A 158 -8.89 -5.80 -5.37
CA THR A 158 -7.56 -5.94 -5.98
C THR A 158 -7.18 -4.68 -6.77
N ALA A 159 -8.11 -4.15 -7.57
CA ALA A 159 -7.90 -2.93 -8.34
C ALA A 159 -7.72 -1.71 -7.42
N GLY A 160 -8.53 -1.60 -6.35
CA GLY A 160 -8.45 -0.54 -5.36
C GLY A 160 -7.10 -0.51 -4.65
N LEU A 161 -6.58 -1.68 -4.24
CA LEU A 161 -5.24 -1.78 -3.64
C LEU A 161 -4.13 -1.39 -4.61
N ALA A 162 -4.26 -1.70 -5.90
CA ALA A 162 -3.27 -1.37 -6.92
C ALA A 162 -3.14 0.14 -7.18
N VAL A 163 -4.24 0.90 -7.06
CA VAL A 163 -4.24 2.36 -7.26
C VAL A 163 -4.07 3.17 -5.97
N ALA A 164 -4.09 2.51 -4.81
CA ALA A 164 -3.86 3.13 -3.52
C ALA A 164 -2.35 3.33 -3.26
N ASP A 165 -1.82 4.42 -3.81
CA ASP A 165 -0.41 4.85 -3.72
C ASP A 165 -0.18 5.95 -2.67
N THR A 166 -1.24 6.48 -2.05
CA THR A 166 -1.15 7.37 -0.89
C THR A 166 -2.05 6.90 0.26
N PRO A 167 -1.72 7.19 1.53
CA PRO A 167 -2.58 6.91 2.68
C PRO A 167 -4.00 7.45 2.50
N GLU A 168 -4.13 8.63 1.89
CA GLU A 168 -5.42 9.28 1.65
C GLU A 168 -6.25 8.53 0.59
N ARG A 169 -5.60 8.01 -0.45
CA ARG A 169 -6.26 7.15 -1.46
C ARG A 169 -6.63 5.78 -0.90
N CYS A 170 -5.87 5.24 0.06
CA CYS A 170 -6.28 4.03 0.78
C CYS A 170 -7.63 4.23 1.48
N ASP A 171 -7.81 5.36 2.18
CA ASP A 171 -9.05 5.68 2.88
C ASP A 171 -10.22 5.88 1.90
N GLU A 172 -9.99 6.56 0.78
CA GLU A 172 -10.99 6.77 -0.27
C GLU A 172 -11.48 5.45 -0.89
N GLN A 173 -10.55 4.57 -1.29
CA GLN A 173 -10.89 3.27 -1.87
C GLN A 173 -11.57 2.35 -0.84
N LEU A 174 -11.11 2.36 0.41
CA LEU A 174 -11.75 1.61 1.50
C LEU A 174 -13.20 2.06 1.69
N GLY A 175 -13.46 3.38 1.80
CA GLY A 175 -14.81 3.91 1.95
C GLY A 175 -15.74 3.49 0.81
N ARG A 176 -15.26 3.54 -0.44
CA ARG A 176 -16.02 3.08 -1.62
C ARG A 176 -16.35 1.59 -1.55
N LEU A 177 -15.40 0.74 -1.17
CA LEU A 177 -15.60 -0.71 -1.11
C LEU A 177 -16.52 -1.11 0.05
N LEU A 178 -16.45 -0.39 1.19
CA LEU A 178 -17.38 -0.59 2.31
C LEU A 178 -18.83 -0.27 1.92
N LEU A 179 -19.06 0.80 1.15
CA LEU A 179 -20.39 1.10 0.59
C LEU A 179 -20.87 0.01 -0.38
N GLN A 180 -19.97 -0.55 -1.20
CA GLN A 180 -20.33 -1.67 -2.07
C GLN A 180 -20.72 -2.92 -1.27
N LEU A 181 -19.98 -3.24 -0.22
CA LEU A 181 -20.29 -4.32 0.71
C LEU A 181 -21.67 -4.11 1.38
N GLU A 182 -21.97 -2.91 1.87
CA GLU A 182 -23.26 -2.58 2.48
C GLU A 182 -24.43 -2.76 1.48
N ASN A 183 -24.24 -2.34 0.22
CA ASN A 183 -25.25 -2.56 -0.83
C ASN A 183 -25.49 -4.06 -1.09
N LEU A 184 -24.44 -4.89 -1.06
CA LEU A 184 -24.57 -6.35 -1.20
C LEU A 184 -25.30 -6.96 0.00
N GLU A 185 -25.00 -6.53 1.22
CA GLU A 185 -25.71 -7.00 2.43
C GLU A 185 -27.20 -6.65 2.38
N SER A 186 -27.55 -5.44 1.94
CA SER A 186 -28.95 -5.06 1.79
C SER A 186 -29.70 -5.88 0.73
N ARG A 187 -29.01 -6.31 -0.34
CA ARG A 187 -29.61 -7.07 -1.45
C ARG A 187 -29.72 -8.55 -1.16
N PHE A 188 -28.74 -9.12 -0.44
CA PHE A 188 -28.62 -10.56 -0.18
C PHE A 188 -28.92 -10.96 1.26
N GLY A 189 -29.49 -10.06 2.07
CA GLY A 189 -29.73 -10.26 3.50
C GLY A 189 -30.74 -11.35 3.89
N GLU A 190 -31.36 -12.03 2.92
CA GLU A 190 -32.27 -13.15 3.17
C GLU A 190 -31.53 -14.49 3.45
N PHE A 191 -30.22 -14.55 3.21
CA PHE A 191 -29.41 -15.76 3.37
C PHE A 191 -28.25 -15.55 4.36
N ASP A 192 -28.33 -16.20 5.52
CA ASP A 192 -27.31 -16.07 6.60
C ASP A 192 -25.88 -16.45 6.15
N ASP A 193 -25.76 -17.44 5.26
CA ASP A 193 -24.45 -17.85 4.71
C ASP A 193 -23.79 -16.71 3.90
N PHE A 194 -24.58 -15.91 3.16
CA PHE A 194 -24.06 -14.77 2.40
C PHE A 194 -23.64 -13.63 3.31
N LEU A 195 -24.43 -13.34 4.35
CA LEU A 195 -24.09 -12.35 5.37
C LEU A 195 -22.78 -12.70 6.08
N THR A 196 -22.56 -13.99 6.38
CA THR A 196 -21.31 -14.48 6.96
C THR A 196 -20.13 -14.21 6.02
N ALA A 197 -20.23 -14.60 4.74
CA ALA A 197 -19.18 -14.36 3.76
C ALA A 197 -18.89 -12.87 3.52
N LEU A 198 -19.91 -12.01 3.53
CA LEU A 198 -19.76 -10.55 3.41
C LEU A 198 -19.08 -9.95 4.64
N GLY A 199 -19.39 -10.44 5.85
CA GLY A 199 -18.75 -10.03 7.09
C GLY A 199 -17.26 -10.38 7.15
N GLU A 200 -16.91 -11.61 6.74
CA GLU A 200 -15.51 -12.02 6.55
C GLU A 200 -14.82 -11.11 5.53
N LYS A 201 -15.46 -10.88 4.38
CA LYS A 201 -14.88 -10.04 3.33
C LYS A 201 -14.70 -8.59 3.75
N ARG A 202 -15.61 -8.03 4.55
CA ARG A 202 -15.45 -6.69 5.15
C ARG A 202 -14.19 -6.61 6.00
N THR A 203 -13.96 -7.63 6.82
CA THR A 203 -12.78 -7.70 7.69
C THR A 203 -11.51 -7.77 6.86
N ASP A 204 -11.46 -8.66 5.86
CA ASP A 204 -10.33 -8.77 4.94
C ASP A 204 -10.00 -7.45 4.23
N VAL A 205 -11.04 -6.76 3.73
CA VAL A 205 -10.86 -5.48 3.03
C VAL A 205 -10.30 -4.42 3.99
N TYR A 206 -10.85 -4.31 5.19
CA TYR A 206 -10.36 -3.37 6.19
C TYR A 206 -8.89 -3.63 6.55
N GLU A 207 -8.52 -4.89 6.81
CA GLU A 207 -7.16 -5.28 7.15
C GLU A 207 -6.18 -5.01 6.00
N ALA A 208 -6.55 -5.37 4.77
CA ALA A 208 -5.71 -5.16 3.60
C ALA A 208 -5.41 -3.67 3.35
N PHE A 209 -6.43 -2.81 3.41
CA PHE A 209 -6.25 -1.37 3.23
C PHE A 209 -5.52 -0.73 4.41
N SER A 210 -5.75 -1.18 5.64
CA SER A 210 -5.02 -0.70 6.83
C SER A 210 -3.54 -1.05 6.75
N SER A 211 -3.20 -2.28 6.35
CA SER A 211 -1.82 -2.73 6.16
C SER A 211 -1.10 -1.97 5.04
N ARG A 212 -1.80 -1.76 3.90
CA ARG A 212 -1.29 -0.94 2.79
C ARG A 212 -1.03 0.50 3.24
N LYS A 213 -1.97 1.12 3.96
CA LYS A 213 -1.84 2.47 4.51
C LYS A 213 -0.64 2.57 5.45
N GLN A 214 -0.49 1.62 6.37
CA GLN A 214 0.64 1.60 7.29
C GLN A 214 1.98 1.52 6.55
N SER A 215 2.07 0.65 5.53
CA SER A 215 3.27 0.53 4.70
C SER A 215 3.65 1.85 4.02
N LEU A 216 2.66 2.57 3.47
CA LEU A 216 2.88 3.87 2.83
C LEU A 216 3.29 4.96 3.84
N LEU A 217 2.73 4.94 5.05
CA LEU A 217 3.13 5.86 6.12
C LEU A 217 4.58 5.60 6.56
N ASP A 218 4.98 4.34 6.69
CA ASP A 218 6.35 3.96 7.04
C ASP A 218 7.34 4.37 5.94
N GLU A 219 6.99 4.19 4.67
CA GLU A 219 7.79 4.65 3.53
C GLU A 219 7.96 6.18 3.52
N ARG A 220 6.86 6.92 3.75
CA ARG A 220 6.84 8.39 3.87
C ARG A 220 7.74 8.86 5.01
N ALA A 221 7.63 8.25 6.20
CA ALA A 221 8.45 8.57 7.36
C ALA A 221 9.94 8.31 7.12
N ARG A 222 10.29 7.12 6.59
CA ARG A 222 11.68 6.78 6.26
C ARG A 222 12.28 7.72 5.22
N ARG A 223 11.48 8.19 4.25
CA ARG A 223 11.93 9.19 3.28
C ARG A 223 12.21 10.54 3.95
N ALA A 224 11.32 11.01 4.82
CA ALA A 224 11.53 12.23 5.59
C ALA A 224 12.79 12.14 6.47
N ASP A 225 13.03 11.01 7.15
CA ASP A 225 14.24 10.81 7.97
C ASP A 225 15.52 10.87 7.13
N ARG A 226 15.55 10.24 5.94
CA ARG A 226 16.70 10.31 5.03
C ARG A 226 16.97 11.74 4.57
N LEU A 227 15.91 12.49 4.24
CA LEU A 227 15.99 13.90 3.85
C LEU A 227 16.54 14.76 5.00
N ALA A 228 15.99 14.61 6.21
CA ALA A 228 16.44 15.32 7.41
C ALA A 228 17.91 15.04 7.72
N GLY A 229 18.33 13.77 7.75
CA GLY A 229 19.72 13.40 8.00
C GLY A 229 20.69 13.92 6.93
N SER A 230 20.25 13.98 5.66
CA SER A 230 21.03 14.60 4.59
C SER A 230 21.15 16.11 4.77
N ALA A 231 20.03 16.78 5.11
CA ALA A 231 20.01 18.21 5.34
C ALA A 231 20.91 18.62 6.52
N GLU A 232 20.96 17.82 7.59
CA GLU A 232 21.82 18.09 8.75
C GLU A 232 23.32 18.07 8.38
N ARG A 233 23.76 17.09 7.57
CA ARG A 233 25.16 17.04 7.09
C ARG A 233 25.51 18.21 6.19
N ILE A 234 24.59 18.59 5.30
CA ILE A 234 24.77 19.74 4.40
C ILE A 234 24.82 21.02 5.23
N LEU A 235 23.91 21.19 6.19
CA LEU A 235 23.87 22.35 7.07
C LEU A 235 25.16 22.47 7.89
N GLY A 236 25.69 21.36 8.43
CA GLY A 236 26.98 21.39 9.13
C GLY A 236 28.15 21.85 8.23
N SER A 237 28.11 21.49 6.95
CA SER A 237 29.10 21.94 5.96
C SER A 237 28.92 23.41 5.59
N VAL A 238 27.67 23.86 5.42
CA VAL A 238 27.31 25.27 5.25
C VAL A 238 27.81 26.10 6.43
N THR A 239 27.53 25.70 7.67
CA THR A 239 27.97 26.45 8.87
C THR A 239 29.48 26.57 8.94
N ARG A 240 30.24 25.49 8.66
CA ARG A 240 31.71 25.54 8.60
C ARG A 240 32.21 26.47 7.49
N ARG A 241 31.64 26.36 6.29
CA ARG A 241 32.06 27.15 5.12
C ARG A 241 31.79 28.64 5.30
N VAL A 242 30.62 29.00 5.82
CA VAL A 242 30.27 30.40 6.04
C VAL A 242 31.12 30.99 7.17
N GLY A 243 31.50 30.19 8.17
CA GLY A 243 32.41 30.61 9.24
C GLY A 243 33.78 31.10 8.76
N SER A 244 34.29 30.62 7.62
CA SER A 244 35.57 31.05 7.07
C SER A 244 35.49 32.30 6.17
N LEU A 245 34.30 32.81 5.87
CA LEU A 245 34.14 33.96 4.96
C LEU A 245 34.58 35.26 5.64
N ALA A 246 35.10 36.19 4.84
CA ALA A 246 35.80 37.38 5.30
C ALA A 246 34.95 38.66 5.23
N SER A 247 33.80 38.63 4.53
CA SER A 247 32.94 39.79 4.38
C SER A 247 31.44 39.45 4.43
N ALA A 248 30.63 40.45 4.77
CA ALA A 248 29.18 40.31 4.77
C ALA A 248 28.63 40.07 3.34
N GLU A 249 29.30 40.62 2.33
CA GLU A 249 28.95 40.41 0.92
C GLU A 249 29.18 38.95 0.50
N GLU A 250 30.30 38.34 0.89
CA GLU A 250 30.59 36.93 0.65
C GLU A 250 29.55 36.03 1.32
N ILE A 251 29.21 36.29 2.59
CA ILE A 251 28.18 35.54 3.33
C ILE A 251 26.84 35.62 2.60
N ASN A 252 26.41 36.83 2.20
CA ASN A 252 25.15 37.01 1.52
C ASN A 252 25.13 36.33 0.14
N THR A 253 26.23 36.41 -0.61
CA THR A 253 26.40 35.77 -1.92
C THR A 253 26.32 34.25 -1.79
N TYR A 254 26.97 33.68 -0.77
CA TYR A 254 26.92 32.25 -0.47
C TYR A 254 25.48 31.79 -0.21
N PHE A 255 24.74 32.45 0.68
CA PHE A 255 23.34 32.08 0.92
C PHE A 255 22.41 32.34 -0.26
N ALA A 256 22.75 33.26 -1.16
CA ALA A 256 21.95 33.54 -2.35
C ALA A 256 22.13 32.46 -3.43
N ALA A 257 23.38 32.10 -3.75
CA ALA A 257 23.71 31.37 -4.97
C ALA A 257 24.37 30.00 -4.75
N ASP A 258 24.81 29.65 -3.54
CA ASP A 258 25.55 28.41 -3.33
C ASP A 258 24.65 27.15 -3.52
N PRO A 259 25.14 26.13 -4.26
CA PRO A 259 24.39 24.89 -4.50
C PRO A 259 23.99 24.14 -3.22
N MET A 260 24.77 24.19 -2.14
CA MET A 260 24.43 23.54 -0.88
C MET A 260 23.20 24.20 -0.23
N VAL A 261 23.12 25.53 -0.27
CA VAL A 261 21.98 26.28 0.26
C VAL A 261 20.73 26.07 -0.61
N ALA A 262 20.90 26.04 -1.94
CA ALA A 262 19.83 25.66 -2.85
C ALA A 262 19.31 24.23 -2.56
N LYS A 263 20.20 23.27 -2.30
CA LYS A 263 19.82 21.90 -1.94
C LYS A 263 19.05 21.84 -0.62
N LEU A 264 19.45 22.62 0.39
CA LEU A 264 18.70 22.73 1.65
C LEU A 264 17.27 23.25 1.44
N ARG A 265 17.08 24.29 0.60
CA ARG A 265 15.74 24.78 0.24
C ARG A 265 14.92 23.71 -0.50
N GLY A 266 15.56 22.93 -1.38
CA GLY A 266 14.94 21.79 -2.03
C GLY A 266 14.45 20.73 -1.04
N VAL A 267 15.27 20.39 -0.04
CA VAL A 267 14.86 19.46 1.02
C VAL A 267 13.69 20.00 1.84
N VAL A 268 13.67 21.31 2.15
CA VAL A 268 12.52 21.94 2.82
C VAL A 268 11.24 21.78 1.99
N ALA A 269 11.31 21.99 0.67
CA ALA A 269 10.15 21.79 -0.22
C ALA A 269 9.69 20.32 -0.25
N GLU A 270 10.62 19.38 -0.39
CA GLU A 270 10.30 17.94 -0.37
C GLU A 270 9.66 17.50 0.96
N LEU A 271 10.13 18.00 2.10
CA LEU A 271 9.53 17.70 3.41
C LEU A 271 8.09 18.23 3.51
N ARG A 272 7.81 19.41 2.95
CA ARG A 272 6.44 19.96 2.88
C ARG A 272 5.52 19.12 2.01
N GLU A 273 6.00 18.66 0.85
CA GLU A 273 5.25 17.76 -0.03
C GLU A 273 4.92 16.42 0.64
N LEU A 274 5.80 15.92 1.50
CA LEU A 274 5.58 14.72 2.31
C LEU A 274 4.65 14.97 3.52
N GLY A 275 4.25 16.21 3.80
CA GLY A 275 3.42 16.58 4.94
C GLY A 275 4.18 16.80 6.25
N ASP A 276 5.52 16.78 6.24
CA ASP A 276 6.36 16.99 7.43
C ASP A 276 6.70 18.48 7.61
N GLN A 277 5.67 19.27 7.95
CA GLN A 277 5.79 20.73 8.10
C GLN A 277 6.76 21.13 9.21
N VAL A 278 6.75 20.41 10.33
CA VAL A 278 7.56 20.75 11.52
C VAL A 278 9.04 20.69 11.17
N ARG A 279 9.52 19.59 10.55
CA ARG A 279 10.93 19.48 10.18
C ARG A 279 11.31 20.44 9.05
N ALA A 280 10.39 20.71 8.13
CA ALA A 280 10.62 21.71 7.08
C ALA A 280 10.86 23.11 7.68
N GLU A 281 10.01 23.54 8.61
CA GLU A 281 10.14 24.82 9.31
C GLU A 281 11.39 24.88 10.18
N GLU A 282 11.71 23.81 10.91
CA GLU A 282 12.93 23.72 11.72
C GLU A 282 14.17 23.89 10.84
N LEU A 283 14.25 23.17 9.72
CA LEU A 283 15.38 23.25 8.80
C LEU A 283 15.53 24.65 8.21
N GLU A 284 14.43 25.27 7.76
CA GLU A 284 14.44 26.65 7.25
C GLU A 284 14.90 27.64 8.32
N GLY A 285 14.42 27.48 9.56
CA GLY A 285 14.85 28.24 10.73
C GLY A 285 16.35 28.09 11.01
N ARG A 286 16.88 26.86 10.96
CA ARG A 286 18.30 26.58 11.16
C ARG A 286 19.18 27.18 10.06
N VAL A 287 18.73 27.18 8.81
CA VAL A 287 19.43 27.86 7.69
C VAL A 287 19.50 29.37 7.94
N LYS A 288 18.39 29.98 8.36
CA LYS A 288 18.34 31.41 8.71
C LYS A 288 19.24 31.73 9.90
N ALA A 289 19.22 30.89 10.93
CA ALA A 289 20.07 31.02 12.11
C ALA A 289 21.55 30.95 11.74
N ALA A 290 21.95 30.00 10.89
CA ALA A 290 23.33 29.88 10.41
C ALA A 290 23.83 31.17 9.72
N ARG A 291 22.98 31.81 8.90
CA ARG A 291 23.32 33.09 8.28
C ARG A 291 23.50 34.22 9.29
N GLN A 292 22.59 34.31 10.27
CA GLN A 292 22.65 35.34 11.31
C GLN A 292 23.88 35.17 12.20
N GLU A 293 24.18 33.93 12.57
CA GLU A 293 25.32 33.59 13.43
C GLU A 293 26.65 33.87 12.74
N ALA A 294 26.78 33.52 11.46
CA ALA A 294 27.95 33.89 10.69
C ALA A 294 28.15 35.41 10.60
N GLY A 295 27.08 36.18 10.46
CA GLY A 295 27.15 37.65 10.46
C GLY A 295 27.49 38.26 11.83
N ARG A 296 27.23 37.56 12.94
CA ARG A 296 27.70 37.94 14.28
C ARG A 296 29.17 37.59 14.44
N ALA A 297 29.55 36.34 14.17
CA ALA A 297 30.92 35.86 14.28
C ALA A 297 31.89 36.66 13.40
N LEU A 298 31.47 37.09 12.20
CA LEU A 298 32.27 37.96 11.35
C LEU A 298 32.50 39.33 11.99
N ARG A 299 31.45 39.96 12.55
CA ARG A 299 31.58 41.26 13.23
C ARG A 299 32.51 41.15 14.42
N ASP A 300 32.32 40.12 15.26
CA ASP A 300 33.19 39.88 16.41
C ASP A 300 34.65 39.70 15.96
N ARG A 301 34.90 38.99 14.85
CA ARG A 301 36.25 38.84 14.30
C ARG A 301 36.84 40.16 13.82
N LEU A 302 36.07 40.97 13.09
CA LEU A 302 36.52 42.26 12.57
C LEU A 302 36.76 43.28 13.69
N ASP A 303 35.97 43.23 14.77
CA ASP A 303 36.10 44.13 15.92
C ASP A 303 37.27 43.74 16.83
N LEU A 304 37.55 42.44 16.97
CA LEU A 304 38.55 41.93 17.91
C LEU A 304 39.94 41.73 17.29
N TYR A 305 40.05 41.33 16.03
CA TYR A 305 41.35 40.99 15.43
C TYR A 305 41.96 42.16 14.65
N GLY A 306 43.28 42.36 14.81
CA GLY A 306 44.04 43.31 14.01
C GLY A 306 44.24 42.86 12.55
N GLU A 307 44.82 43.74 11.73
CA GLU A 307 45.16 43.40 10.34
C GLU A 307 45.99 42.10 10.28
N GLY A 308 45.54 41.13 9.49
CA GLY A 308 46.20 39.82 9.32
C GLY A 308 45.81 38.73 10.33
N GLY A 309 45.00 39.03 11.36
CA GLY A 309 44.53 38.01 12.32
C GLY A 309 45.57 37.54 13.34
N GLU A 310 46.78 38.10 13.30
CA GLU A 310 47.91 37.73 14.19
C GLU A 310 47.83 38.40 15.57
N THR A 311 46.90 39.33 15.75
CA THR A 311 46.71 40.03 17.03
C THR A 311 45.24 40.17 17.39
N ILE A 312 44.94 40.09 18.69
CA ILE A 312 43.62 40.38 19.25
C ILE A 312 43.70 41.61 20.15
N ARG A 313 42.77 42.55 19.97
CA ARG A 313 42.67 43.80 20.72
C ARG A 313 41.59 43.68 21.79
N LEU A 314 42.01 43.69 23.06
CA LEU A 314 41.11 43.75 24.21
C LEU A 314 41.29 45.09 24.92
N GLY A 315 40.39 46.02 24.62
CA GLY A 315 40.46 47.41 25.09
C GLY A 315 41.66 48.16 24.51
N ARG A 316 42.65 48.47 25.37
CA ARG A 316 43.89 49.17 24.99
C ARG A 316 45.09 48.24 24.75
N HIS A 317 44.92 46.95 24.99
CA HIS A 317 46.00 45.97 24.93
C HIS A 317 45.86 45.11 23.67
N THR A 318 47.01 44.76 23.10
CA THR A 318 47.11 43.94 21.89
C THR A 318 47.89 42.69 22.27
N PHE A 319 47.33 41.52 21.98
CA PHE A 319 47.93 40.23 22.29
C PHE A 319 48.24 39.51 20.98
N ALA A 320 49.41 38.86 20.89
CA ALA A 320 49.72 37.99 19.77
C ALA A 320 48.82 36.75 19.84
N VAL A 321 48.23 36.39 18.70
CA VAL A 321 47.40 35.19 18.55
C VAL A 321 48.26 34.15 17.86
N ASN A 322 48.35 32.98 18.48
CA ASN A 322 48.92 31.84 17.82
C ASN A 322 47.88 31.21 16.88
N THR A 323 48.22 31.17 15.59
CA THR A 323 47.37 30.62 14.52
C THR A 323 47.78 29.21 14.09
N GLN A 324 48.82 28.63 14.71
CA GLN A 324 49.23 27.26 14.45
C GLN A 324 48.24 26.25 15.04
N ASP A 325 47.98 25.18 14.31
CA ASP A 325 47.20 24.05 14.82
C ASP A 325 47.90 23.45 16.04
N ILE A 326 47.12 23.15 17.07
CA ILE A 326 47.58 22.50 18.29
C ILE A 326 47.68 21.00 18.02
N ASP A 327 48.89 20.47 18.08
CA ASP A 327 49.20 19.07 17.84
C ASP A 327 50.26 18.57 18.82
N LEU A 328 50.21 17.28 19.13
CA LEU A 328 51.18 16.59 19.98
C LEU A 328 52.24 15.95 19.10
N THR A 329 53.46 16.47 19.16
CA THR A 329 54.58 16.02 18.34
C THR A 329 55.69 15.42 19.19
N LEU A 330 56.44 14.47 18.64
CA LEU A 330 57.68 13.98 19.23
C LEU A 330 58.84 14.77 18.62
N VAL A 331 59.62 15.46 19.44
CA VAL A 331 60.75 16.26 18.95
C VAL A 331 62.02 15.93 19.73
N PRO A 332 63.19 15.89 19.06
CA PRO A 332 64.47 15.78 19.74
C PRO A 332 64.78 17.07 20.51
N HIS A 333 65.15 16.95 21.78
CA HIS A 333 65.52 18.09 22.62
C HIS A 333 66.51 17.68 23.71
N ASP A 334 67.67 18.33 23.77
CA ASP A 334 68.76 18.04 24.71
C ASP A 334 69.21 16.56 24.72
N GLY A 335 69.23 15.92 23.55
CA GLY A 335 69.68 14.53 23.39
C GLY A 335 68.68 13.47 23.88
N SER A 336 67.43 13.85 24.18
CA SER A 336 66.32 12.94 24.41
C SER A 336 65.07 13.33 23.61
N MET A 337 64.17 12.37 23.37
CA MET A 337 62.89 12.66 22.73
C MET A 337 61.88 13.21 23.74
N ARG A 338 61.16 14.25 23.35
CA ARG A 338 60.13 14.88 24.18
C ARG A 338 58.82 15.03 23.40
N PHE A 339 57.72 14.80 24.09
CA PHE A 339 56.41 15.27 23.66
C PHE A 339 56.39 16.80 23.72
N ALA A 340 56.01 17.44 22.63
CA ALA A 340 55.81 18.87 22.55
C ALA A 340 54.41 19.17 22.00
N ILE A 341 53.75 20.17 22.58
CA ILE A 341 52.49 20.69 22.04
C ILE A 341 52.84 21.90 21.18
N THR A 342 52.58 21.82 19.88
CA THR A 342 52.85 22.92 18.94
C THR A 342 52.19 24.20 19.42
N GLY A 343 52.91 25.31 19.26
CA GLY A 343 52.39 26.60 19.67
C GLY A 343 52.40 26.91 21.17
N THR A 344 52.99 26.02 21.98
CA THR A 344 53.21 26.22 23.42
C THR A 344 54.69 25.97 23.76
N ASP A 345 55.09 26.32 24.98
CA ASP A 345 56.40 25.97 25.55
C ASP A 345 56.40 24.57 26.22
N TYR A 346 55.28 23.85 26.15
CA TYR A 346 55.14 22.55 26.80
C TYR A 346 56.09 21.52 26.19
N ARG A 347 56.92 20.91 27.05
CA ARG A 347 57.77 19.77 26.72
C ARG A 347 57.77 18.74 27.85
N ALA A 348 57.52 17.48 27.53
CA ALA A 348 57.59 16.38 28.48
C ALA A 348 58.46 15.24 27.94
N PRO A 349 59.43 14.72 28.71
CA PRO A 349 60.28 13.62 28.26
C PRO A 349 59.45 12.34 28.06
N VAL A 350 59.79 11.57 27.03
CA VAL A 350 59.30 10.19 26.90
C VAL A 350 59.99 9.36 27.98
N ARG A 351 59.22 8.67 28.84
CA ARG A 351 59.74 7.92 30.00
C ARG A 351 59.73 6.40 29.81
N ASP A 352 59.37 5.94 28.63
CA ASP A 352 59.26 4.52 28.34
C ASP A 352 60.64 3.93 28.07
N GLU A 353 61.03 2.92 28.86
CA GLU A 353 62.35 2.29 28.77
C GLU A 353 62.56 1.55 27.44
N ALA A 354 61.49 0.97 26.87
CA ALA A 354 61.58 0.28 25.58
C ALA A 354 61.78 1.28 24.43
N PHE A 355 61.17 2.46 24.51
CA PHE A 355 61.40 3.54 23.57
C PHE A 355 62.80 4.14 23.71
N GLU A 356 63.30 4.36 24.93
CA GLU A 356 64.69 4.80 25.15
C GLU A 356 65.72 3.80 24.60
N ALA A 357 65.43 2.50 24.60
CA ALA A 357 66.28 1.50 23.95
C ALA A 357 66.42 1.69 22.42
N THR A 358 65.53 2.47 21.80
CA THR A 358 65.60 2.83 20.36
C THR A 358 66.46 4.06 20.08
N ARG A 359 67.07 4.67 21.10
CA ARG A 359 67.94 5.86 20.97
C ARG A 359 69.00 5.80 19.86
N PRO A 360 69.66 4.66 19.57
CA PRO A 360 70.61 4.57 18.46
C PRO A 360 70.01 4.93 17.09
N TYR A 361 68.69 4.84 16.94
CA TYR A 361 67.98 5.07 15.68
C TYR A 361 67.29 6.43 15.60
N TRP A 362 67.33 7.27 16.65
CA TRP A 362 66.58 8.54 16.65
C TRP A 362 67.09 9.57 15.64
N ASP A 363 68.39 9.53 15.33
CA ASP A 363 69.00 10.39 14.31
C ASP A 363 68.94 9.76 12.90
N GLN A 364 68.35 8.56 12.76
CA GLN A 364 68.19 7.88 11.49
C GLN A 364 66.90 8.35 10.79
N LEU A 365 67.07 9.18 9.76
CA LEU A 365 65.95 9.78 9.02
C LEU A 365 65.25 8.81 8.06
N LEU A 366 65.95 7.77 7.59
CA LEU A 366 65.45 6.79 6.63
C LEU A 366 65.83 5.38 7.06
N VAL A 367 64.93 4.41 6.86
CA VAL A 367 65.20 2.99 7.15
C VAL A 367 66.33 2.43 6.26
N SER A 368 66.49 2.98 5.06
CA SER A 368 67.45 2.54 4.04
C SER A 368 68.84 3.12 4.18
N GLU A 369 69.10 4.00 5.15
CA GLU A 369 70.37 4.73 5.27
C GLU A 369 70.86 4.79 6.71
N SER A 370 72.15 4.55 6.90
CA SER A 370 72.85 4.83 8.17
C SER A 370 74.25 5.37 7.87
N PRO A 371 75.00 5.87 8.88
CA PRO A 371 76.40 6.24 8.69
C PRO A 371 77.30 5.11 8.16
N GLU A 372 76.86 3.86 8.31
CA GLU A 372 77.60 2.65 7.91
C GLU A 372 77.02 1.98 6.65
N VAL A 373 75.79 2.30 6.26
CA VAL A 373 75.08 1.64 5.16
C VAL A 373 74.52 2.67 4.19
N TYR A 374 75.01 2.63 2.95
CA TYR A 374 74.49 3.48 1.90
C TYR A 374 73.14 2.96 1.35
N ARG A 375 72.25 3.87 0.94
CA ARG A 375 70.93 3.55 0.38
C ARG A 375 70.96 2.53 -0.75
N ALA A 376 71.91 2.65 -1.67
CA ALA A 376 71.99 1.72 -2.78
C ALA A 376 72.45 0.31 -2.35
N GLU A 377 73.27 0.22 -1.30
CA GLU A 377 73.70 -1.07 -0.73
C GLU A 377 72.54 -1.77 -0.02
N TYR A 378 71.74 -1.02 0.74
CA TYR A 378 70.51 -1.53 1.35
C TYR A 378 69.51 -2.01 0.30
N LEU A 379 69.29 -1.23 -0.76
CA LEU A 379 68.40 -1.61 -1.86
C LEU A 379 68.89 -2.88 -2.59
N ALA A 380 70.18 -2.96 -2.92
CA ALA A 380 70.76 -4.12 -3.59
C ALA A 380 70.67 -5.38 -2.74
N THR A 381 71.00 -5.28 -1.45
CA THR A 381 71.00 -6.43 -0.54
C THR A 381 69.59 -6.89 -0.18
N SER A 382 68.62 -5.98 -0.03
CA SER A 382 67.22 -6.35 0.18
C SER A 382 66.62 -7.07 -1.04
N ILE A 383 66.90 -6.60 -2.27
CA ILE A 383 66.50 -7.31 -3.50
C ILE A 383 67.12 -8.71 -3.56
N LEU A 384 68.41 -8.85 -3.21
CA LEU A 384 69.11 -10.13 -3.19
C LEU A 384 68.55 -11.12 -2.16
N ALA A 385 68.04 -10.60 -1.03
CA ALA A 385 67.42 -11.40 0.03
C ALA A 385 65.99 -11.82 -0.30
N GLU A 386 65.22 -10.93 -0.94
CA GLU A 386 63.80 -11.14 -1.23
C GLU A 386 63.53 -11.93 -2.51
N ARG A 387 64.44 -11.87 -3.49
CA ARG A 387 64.28 -12.56 -4.78
C ARG A 387 65.27 -13.73 -4.94
N PRO A 388 64.85 -14.86 -5.54
CA PRO A 388 65.77 -15.96 -5.82
C PRO A 388 66.91 -15.51 -6.74
N ALA A 389 68.15 -15.81 -6.36
CA ALA A 389 69.33 -15.41 -7.14
C ALA A 389 69.27 -15.86 -8.60
N ALA A 390 68.71 -17.05 -8.87
CA ALA A 390 68.52 -17.57 -10.23
C ALA A 390 67.62 -16.66 -11.09
N ALA A 391 66.55 -16.11 -10.51
CA ALA A 391 65.64 -15.21 -11.22
C ALA A 391 66.26 -13.83 -11.48
N LEU A 392 67.22 -13.41 -10.65
CA LEU A 392 67.93 -12.14 -10.82
C LEU A 392 69.04 -12.22 -11.89
N VAL A 393 69.67 -13.38 -12.05
CA VAL A 393 70.76 -13.58 -13.04
C VAL A 393 70.26 -13.45 -14.49
N GLU A 394 69.01 -13.81 -14.76
CA GLU A 394 68.41 -13.74 -16.10
C GLU A 394 67.65 -12.43 -16.36
N ALA A 395 67.55 -11.55 -15.38
CA ALA A 395 66.77 -10.32 -15.46
C ALA A 395 67.62 -9.09 -15.82
N ASP A 396 66.96 -8.04 -16.34
CA ASP A 396 67.56 -6.71 -16.38
C ASP A 396 67.57 -6.14 -14.95
N LEU A 397 68.74 -6.18 -14.32
CA LEU A 397 68.92 -5.78 -12.93
C LEU A 397 68.54 -4.31 -12.69
N LEU A 398 68.75 -3.43 -13.66
CA LEU A 398 68.42 -2.01 -13.50
C LEU A 398 66.90 -1.82 -13.46
N ASP A 399 66.16 -2.53 -14.30
CA ASP A 399 64.70 -2.47 -14.31
C ASP A 399 64.10 -3.10 -13.04
N VAL A 400 64.65 -4.22 -12.57
CA VAL A 400 64.25 -4.85 -11.29
C VAL A 400 64.46 -3.90 -10.10
N VAL A 401 65.61 -3.23 -10.06
CA VAL A 401 65.93 -2.28 -9.00
C VAL A 401 65.00 -1.06 -9.06
N ARG A 402 64.73 -0.52 -10.25
CA ARG A 402 63.80 0.60 -10.44
C ARG A 402 62.38 0.28 -10.02
N GLU A 403 61.88 -0.89 -10.41
CA GLU A 403 60.56 -1.37 -9.99
C GLU A 403 60.49 -1.48 -8.46
N THR A 404 61.51 -2.05 -7.84
CA THR A 404 61.55 -2.24 -6.39
C THR A 404 61.66 -0.91 -5.65
N ALA A 405 62.50 0.01 -6.11
CA ALA A 405 62.62 1.36 -5.53
C ALA A 405 61.33 2.17 -5.66
N ALA A 406 60.60 2.03 -6.78
CA ALA A 406 59.33 2.72 -6.98
C ALA A 406 58.22 2.22 -6.01
N GLY A 407 58.29 0.95 -5.60
CA GLY A 407 57.40 0.36 -4.59
C GLY A 407 57.70 0.79 -3.15
N ARG A 408 58.87 1.39 -2.89
CA ARG A 408 59.37 1.74 -1.54
C ARG A 408 59.59 3.25 -1.41
N TYR A 409 58.49 3.99 -1.56
CA TYR A 409 58.52 5.46 -1.65
C TYR A 409 58.96 6.14 -0.35
N ASP A 410 58.89 5.45 0.78
CA ASP A 410 59.29 5.89 2.12
C ASP A 410 60.79 5.67 2.42
N GLU A 411 61.50 4.95 1.56
CA GLU A 411 62.94 4.65 1.71
C GLU A 411 63.86 5.68 1.01
N GLY A 412 63.32 6.77 0.45
CA GLY A 412 64.11 7.92 0.02
C GLY A 412 65.07 7.72 -1.17
N TYR A 413 64.74 6.85 -2.12
CA TYR A 413 65.56 6.60 -3.31
C TYR A 413 65.44 7.67 -4.38
N ALA A 414 66.56 8.32 -4.72
CA ALA A 414 66.70 9.15 -5.91
C ALA A 414 67.00 8.32 -7.17
N ARG A 415 66.13 8.41 -8.17
CA ARG A 415 66.26 7.77 -9.48
C ARG A 415 67.46 8.32 -10.26
N GLY A 416 68.18 7.46 -10.95
CA GLY A 416 69.42 7.75 -11.66
C GLY A 416 70.69 7.69 -10.80
N VAL A 417 70.54 7.63 -9.47
CA VAL A 417 71.68 7.54 -8.53
C VAL A 417 71.60 6.19 -7.80
N HIS A 418 70.59 6.02 -6.95
CA HIS A 418 70.51 4.84 -6.10
C HIS A 418 70.12 3.58 -6.87
N ASP A 419 69.30 3.69 -7.92
CA ASP A 419 68.94 2.56 -8.77
C ASP A 419 70.12 2.06 -9.62
N HIS A 420 70.91 2.99 -10.13
CA HIS A 420 72.12 2.68 -10.88
C HIS A 420 73.17 2.00 -9.99
N ASP A 421 73.47 2.59 -8.83
CA ASP A 421 74.47 2.07 -7.91
C ASP A 421 74.04 0.73 -7.31
N ALA A 422 72.75 0.58 -6.99
CA ALA A 422 72.21 -0.68 -6.46
C ALA A 422 72.26 -1.79 -7.51
N ALA A 423 72.00 -1.50 -8.79
CA ALA A 423 72.14 -2.48 -9.86
C ALA A 423 73.59 -2.94 -10.03
N ALA A 424 74.56 -2.02 -9.94
CA ALA A 424 75.99 -2.35 -9.99
C ALA A 424 76.43 -3.21 -8.81
N ILE A 425 76.01 -2.86 -7.59
CA ILE A 425 76.27 -3.64 -6.37
C ILE A 425 75.63 -5.03 -6.48
N LEU A 426 74.36 -5.11 -6.88
CA LEU A 426 73.62 -6.36 -7.02
C LEU A 426 74.26 -7.30 -8.04
N ALA A 427 74.71 -6.78 -9.18
CA ALA A 427 75.43 -7.55 -10.20
C ALA A 427 76.73 -8.16 -9.63
N ALA A 428 77.50 -7.38 -8.88
CA ALA A 428 78.72 -7.85 -8.23
C ALA A 428 78.42 -8.93 -7.19
N LEU A 429 77.39 -8.74 -6.36
CA LEU A 429 76.97 -9.70 -5.33
C LEU A 429 76.49 -11.02 -5.94
N LEU A 430 75.71 -11.00 -7.04
CA LEU A 430 75.25 -12.22 -7.72
C LEU A 430 76.42 -13.02 -8.30
N ARG A 431 77.41 -12.34 -8.90
CA ARG A 431 78.63 -12.98 -9.40
C ARG A 431 79.47 -13.59 -8.27
N LEU A 432 79.61 -12.89 -7.14
CA LEU A 432 80.33 -13.41 -5.99
C LEU A 432 79.60 -14.60 -5.37
N ARG A 433 78.27 -14.55 -5.28
CA ARG A 433 77.44 -15.64 -4.76
C ARG A 433 77.50 -16.89 -5.63
N SER A 434 77.55 -16.74 -6.96
CA SER A 434 77.72 -17.89 -7.86
C SER A 434 79.13 -18.48 -7.80
N ALA A 435 80.15 -17.65 -7.60
CA ALA A 435 81.54 -18.09 -7.44
C ALA A 435 81.85 -18.68 -6.05
N ALA A 436 81.13 -18.27 -5.00
CA ALA A 436 81.36 -18.72 -3.63
C ALA A 436 80.95 -20.18 -3.35
N GLY A 437 80.14 -20.80 -4.22
CA GLY A 437 79.69 -22.18 -4.04
C GLY A 437 78.84 -22.41 -2.77
N LEU A 438 78.61 -23.68 -2.42
CA LEU A 438 78.02 -24.07 -1.13
C LEU A 438 79.13 -24.09 -0.08
N LEU A 439 79.23 -23.03 0.73
CA LEU A 439 79.96 -23.04 2.00
C LEU A 439 79.02 -23.45 3.12
#